data_AF-A0A960TS56-F1
#
_entry.id   AF-A0A960TS56-F1
#
_cell.length_a   1.000
_cell.length_b   1.000
_cell.length_c   1.000
_cell.angle_alpha   90.00
_cell.angle_beta   90.00
_cell.angle_gamma   90.00
#
_symmetry.space_group_name_H-M   'P 1'
#
loop_
_entity.id
_entity.type
_entity.pdbx_description
1 polymer ?
#
loop_
_entity_poly.entity_id
_entity_poly.type
_entity_poly.pdbx_seq_one_letter_code
_entity_poly.pdbx_strand_id
1 'polypeptide(L)' 'YWKEHGVAPMVRLLCRETDTSLKRIYELFPSGPAHGACKYAGLPRPDGCV' A
#
# COMPACT_ATOMS: atom_id res chain seq x y z
N TYR A 1 -6.81 5.02 7.78
CA TYR A 1 -5.97 5.75 6.79
C TYR A 1 -6.74 6.40 5.63
N TRP A 2 -7.20 5.70 4.58
CA TRP A 2 -7.86 6.37 3.43
C TRP A 2 -9.13 7.16 3.82
N LYS A 3 -9.99 6.60 4.68
CA LYS A 3 -11.22 7.28 5.15
C LYS A 3 -10.95 8.53 5.99
N GLU A 4 -9.77 8.63 6.60
CA GLU A 4 -9.41 9.72 7.54
C GLU A 4 -8.52 10.78 6.88
N HIS A 5 -7.61 10.35 6.01
CA HIS A 5 -6.60 11.23 5.39
C HIS A 5 -6.80 11.43 3.88
N GLY A 6 -7.68 10.65 3.23
CA GLY A 6 -7.94 10.75 1.79
C GLY A 6 -6.75 10.40 0.89
N VAL A 7 -5.69 9.79 1.45
CA VAL A 7 -4.47 9.41 0.73
C VAL A 7 -4.08 7.96 1.04
N ALA A 8 -3.40 7.31 0.09
CA ALA A 8 -2.87 5.98 0.32
C ALA A 8 -1.74 6.03 1.37
N PRO A 9 -1.69 5.08 2.32
CA PRO A 9 -0.62 5.05 3.31
C PRO A 9 0.73 4.74 2.65
N MET A 10 1.79 5.32 3.18
CA MET A 10 3.15 4.93 2.81
C MET A 10 3.42 3.49 3.22
N VAL A 11 4.15 2.74 2.39
CA VAL A 11 4.51 1.33 2.66
C VAL A 11 5.17 1.17 4.04
N ARG A 12 5.99 2.14 4.46
CA ARG A 12 6.68 2.10 5.76
C ARG A 12 5.73 2.29 6.95
N LEU A 13 4.67 3.08 6.79
CA LEU A 13 3.62 3.22 7.81
C LEU A 13 2.80 1.93 7.89
N LEU A 14 2.42 1.40 6.73
CA LEU A 14 1.70 0.14 6.63
C LEU A 14 2.47 -0.99 7.34
N CYS A 15 3.75 -1.19 7.03
CA CYS A 15 4.59 -2.20 7.69
C CYS A 15 4.64 -2.03 9.22
N ARG A 16 4.59 -0.79 9.74
CA ARG A 16 4.60 -0.50 11.18
C ARG A 16 3.26 -0.76 11.85
N GLU A 17 2.15 -0.42 11.19
CA GLU A 17 0.81 -0.62 11.74
C GLU A 17 0.36 -2.09 11.66
N THR A 18 0.70 -2.78 10.57
CA THR A 18 0.30 -4.17 10.34
C THR A 18 1.35 -5.19 10.78
N ASP A 19 2.42 -4.75 11.44
CA ASP A 19 3.60 -5.53 11.87
C ASP A 19 4.08 -6.53 10.81
N THR A 20 4.02 -6.11 9.54
CA THR A 20 4.30 -6.98 8.40
C THR A 20 5.57 -6.52 7.72
N SER A 21 6.43 -7.48 7.41
CA SER A 21 7.68 -7.18 6.71
C SER A 21 7.40 -6.80 5.24
N LEU A 22 8.25 -5.91 4.70
CA LEU A 22 8.25 -5.55 3.28
C LEU A 22 8.21 -6.80 2.39
N LYS A 23 9.04 -7.80 2.70
CA LYS A 23 9.10 -9.07 1.96
C LYS A 23 7.74 -9.76 1.91
N ARG A 24 7.03 -9.84 3.04
CA ARG A 24 5.70 -10.45 3.11
C ARG A 24 4.67 -9.71 2.28
N ILE A 25 4.75 -8.38 2.23
CA ILE A 25 3.84 -7.56 1.43
C ILE A 25 4.09 -7.77 -0.07
N TYR A 26 5.35 -7.91 -0.50
CA TYR A 26 5.68 -8.27 -1.88
C TYR A 26 5.26 -9.71 -2.23
N GLU A 27 5.28 -10.65 -1.28
CA GLU A 27 4.72 -12.01 -1.48
C GLU A 27 3.20 -11.98 -1.68
N LEU A 28 2.49 -11.14 -0.91
CA LEU A 28 1.04 -10.98 -1.01
C LEU A 28 0.61 -10.20 -2.26
N PHE A 29 1.40 -9.19 -2.65
CA PHE A 29 1.15 -8.31 -3.78
C PHE A 29 2.35 -8.31 -4.72
N PRO A 30 2.42 -9.24 -5.69
CA PRO A 30 3.54 -9.33 -6.63
C PRO A 30 3.67 -8.07 -7.51
N SER A 31 2.57 -7.35 -7.72
CA SER A 31 2.56 -6.03 -8.41
C SER A 31 3.07 -4.87 -7.53
N GLY A 32 3.56 -5.16 -6.32
CA GLY A 32 4.01 -4.20 -5.33
C GLY A 32 2.87 -3.63 -4.47
N PRO A 33 3.17 -3.15 -3.25
CA PRO A 33 2.17 -2.58 -2.35
C PRO A 33 1.46 -1.36 -2.92
N ALA A 34 2.19 -0.47 -3.61
CA ALA A 34 1.62 0.77 -4.12
C ALA A 34 0.55 0.50 -5.20
N HIS A 35 0.86 -0.32 -6.21
CA HIS A 35 -0.08 -0.59 -7.30
C HIS A 35 -1.05 -1.73 -6.96
N GLY A 36 -0.54 -2.85 -6.42
CA GLY A 36 -1.34 -4.01 -6.06
C GLY A 36 -2.32 -3.70 -4.93
N ALA A 37 -1.82 -3.26 -3.77
CA ALA A 37 -2.68 -3.04 -2.61
C ALA A 37 -3.68 -1.89 -2.83
N CYS A 38 -3.29 -0.79 -3.48
CA CYS A 38 -4.24 0.29 -3.81
C CYS A 38 -5.33 -0.17 -4.78
N LYS A 39 -4.99 -0.99 -5.79
CA LYS A 39 -5.98 -1.54 -6.73
C LYS A 39 -6.96 -2.48 -6.02
N TYR A 40 -6.47 -3.37 -5.16
CA TYR A 40 -7.34 -4.26 -4.38
C TYR A 40 -8.22 -3.50 -3.39
N ALA A 41 -7.71 -2.43 -2.79
CA ALA A 41 -8.44 -1.61 -1.85
C ALA A 41 -9.34 -0.55 -2.52
N GLY A 42 -9.37 -0.47 -3.86
CA GLY A 42 -10.19 0.48 -4.61
C GLY A 42 -9.75 1.93 -4.47
N LEU A 43 -8.50 2.17 -4.05
CA LEU A 43 -7.93 3.50 -3.98
C LEU A 43 -7.60 4.00 -5.39
N PRO A 44 -7.70 5.32 -5.65
CA PRO A 44 -7.24 5.91 -6.91
C PRO A 44 -5.76 5.59 -7.13
N ARG A 45 -5.35 5.55 -8.40
CA ARG A 45 -3.96 5.26 -8.75
C ARG A 45 -3.04 6.21 -7.97
N PRO A 46 -2.03 5.70 -7.25
CA PRO A 46 -1.05 6.58 -6.63
C PRO A 46 -0.34 7.34 -7.75
N ASP A 47 -0.47 8.67 -7.74
CA ASP A 47 0.32 9.56 -8.59
C ASP A 47 1.77 9.51 -8.12
N GLY A 48 2.54 8.59 -8.69
CA GLY A 48 3.96 8.43 -8.43
C GLY A 48 4.61 7.80 -9.64
N CYS A 49 5.44 8.57 -10.36
CA CYS A 49 6.35 8.02 -11.35
C CYS A 49 7.25 6.98 -10.67
N VAL A 50 7.05 5.71 -11.07
CA VAL A 50 7.89 4.50 -10.87
C VAL A 50 8.45 4.23 -9.48
#